data_AF-A0A536UV99-F1
#
_entry.id   AF-A0A536UV99-F1
#
_cell.length_a   1.000
_cell.length_b   1.000
_cell.length_c   1.000
_cell.angle_alpha   90.00
_cell.angle_beta   90.00
_cell.angle_gamma   90.00
#
_symmetry.space_group_name_H-M   'P 1'
#
loop_
_entity.id
_entity.type
_entity.pdbx_description
1 polymer ?
#
loop_
_entity_poly.entity_id
_entity_poly.type
_entity_poly.pdbx_seq_one_letter_code
_entity_poly.pdbx_strand_id
1 'polypeptide(L)'
;MVPPDGSVDYYHSLALFEKLHTLPSPVIDALVNRLSPQDVALTAQALGDQVRQYHRLFMLPAVAHCGGSTGPSSIGGGMPEPPAAFRDADHHVVSAVIKWVEQGIAPERIIATRFSGGALTLSRPVCPYPAQAVYNGSGDVNVASNFTCVQQVESASSITPGDIVLIKNSLTQRALELPHR
;
A
#
# COMPACT_ATOMS: atom_id res chain seq x y z
N MET A 1 19.96 -3.25 -1.41
CA MET A 1 18.80 -3.49 -2.28
C MET A 1 17.74 -2.47 -1.92
N VAL A 2 17.19 -1.75 -2.90
CA VAL A 2 15.98 -0.94 -2.67
C VAL A 2 14.81 -1.92 -2.58
N PRO A 3 13.99 -1.84 -1.53
CA PRO A 3 12.76 -2.60 -1.50
C PRO A 3 11.84 -2.13 -2.65
N PRO A 4 11.04 -3.02 -3.26
CA PRO A 4 10.12 -2.61 -4.32
C PRO A 4 9.20 -1.47 -3.86
N ASP A 5 8.85 -0.57 -4.77
CA ASP A 5 7.97 0.58 -4.46
C ASP A 5 6.61 0.16 -3.89
N GLY A 6 6.19 -1.10 -4.09
CA GLY A 6 4.98 -1.70 -3.52
C GLY A 6 5.17 -2.39 -2.17
N SER A 7 6.25 -2.14 -1.45
CA SER A 7 6.53 -2.75 -0.13
C SER A 7 6.15 -1.83 1.03
N VAL A 8 5.91 -2.43 2.21
CA VAL A 8 5.69 -1.68 3.46
C VAL A 8 6.93 -0.87 3.84
N ASP A 9 8.14 -1.41 3.65
CA ASP A 9 9.40 -0.70 3.92
C ASP A 9 9.53 0.55 3.07
N TYR A 10 9.15 0.47 1.79
CA TYR A 10 9.15 1.64 0.92
C TYR A 10 8.13 2.69 1.39
N TYR A 11 6.92 2.27 1.77
CA TYR A 11 5.91 3.16 2.35
C TYR A 11 6.42 3.87 3.61
N HIS A 12 7.07 3.15 4.52
CA HIS A 12 7.71 3.73 5.70
C HIS A 12 8.84 4.70 5.33
N SER A 13 9.64 4.37 4.31
CA SER A 13 10.70 5.26 3.81
C SER A 13 10.14 6.58 3.24
N LEU A 14 8.95 6.56 2.62
CA LEU A 14 8.26 7.77 2.17
C LEU A 14 7.88 8.67 3.34
N ALA A 15 7.30 8.11 4.39
CA ALA A 15 6.95 8.89 5.58
C ALA A 15 8.19 9.51 6.24
N LEU A 16 9.28 8.76 6.33
CA LEU A 16 10.56 9.28 6.83
C LEU A 16 11.15 10.35 5.91
N PHE A 17 11.01 10.20 4.60
CA PHE A 17 11.43 11.22 3.65
C PHE A 17 10.67 12.54 3.86
N GLU A 18 9.35 12.50 4.06
CA GLU A 18 8.55 13.70 4.39
C GLU A 18 9.08 14.43 5.64
N LYS A 19 9.59 13.70 6.63
CA LYS A 19 10.23 14.28 7.83
C LYS A 19 11.64 14.85 7.58
N LEU A 20 12.41 14.23 6.69
CA LEU A 20 13.87 14.44 6.60
C LEU A 20 14.29 15.35 5.45
N HIS A 21 13.52 15.43 4.35
CA HIS A 21 13.97 16.01 3.08
C HIS A 21 14.35 17.49 3.11
N THR A 22 13.95 18.24 4.13
CA THR A 22 14.29 19.66 4.29
C THR A 22 15.54 19.89 5.16
N LEU A 23 16.13 18.83 5.72
CA LEU A 23 17.29 18.93 6.62
C LEU A 23 18.62 18.87 5.85
N PRO A 24 19.73 19.42 6.39
CA PRO A 24 21.05 19.25 5.79
C PRO A 24 21.46 17.77 5.74
N SER A 25 22.14 17.35 4.66
CA SER A 25 22.56 15.95 4.46
C SER A 25 23.30 15.33 5.65
N PRO A 26 24.26 16.01 6.33
CA PRO A 26 24.93 15.43 7.49
C PRO A 26 23.97 15.13 8.66
N VAL A 27 22.89 15.91 8.78
CA VAL A 27 21.86 15.70 9.80
C VAL A 27 20.99 14.50 9.42
N ILE A 28 20.60 14.40 8.14
CA ILE A 28 19.86 13.24 7.61
C ILE A 28 20.65 11.96 7.86
N ASP A 29 21.92 11.92 7.48
CA ASP A 29 22.78 10.74 7.64
C ASP A 29 22.89 10.32 9.12
N ALA A 30 23.05 11.27 10.04
CA ALA A 30 23.12 10.99 11.46
C ALA A 30 21.80 10.39 12.00
N LEU A 31 20.65 10.89 11.54
CA LEU A 31 19.33 10.41 11.93
C LEU A 31 19.03 9.02 11.34
N VAL A 32 19.30 8.83 10.05
CA VAL A 32 19.12 7.55 9.35
C VAL A 32 19.99 6.46 9.97
N ASN A 33 21.25 6.77 10.34
CA ASN A 33 22.14 5.80 10.97
C ASN A 33 21.59 5.27 12.31
N ARG A 34 20.89 6.12 13.07
CA ARG A 34 20.33 5.79 14.40
C ARG A 34 18.85 5.37 14.37
N LEU A 35 18.27 5.24 13.19
CA LEU A 35 16.85 4.92 13.03
C LEU A 35 16.45 3.65 13.79
N SER A 36 15.46 3.78 14.67
CA SER A 36 14.86 2.67 15.45
C SER A 36 13.48 2.28 14.91
N PRO A 37 12.99 1.06 15.20
CA PRO A 37 11.60 0.66 14.91
C PRO A 37 10.55 1.63 15.47
N GLN A 38 10.79 2.21 16.65
CA GLN A 38 9.90 3.21 17.23
C GLN A 38 9.86 4.49 16.39
N ASP A 39 11.00 4.98 15.91
CA ASP A 39 11.05 6.17 15.06
C ASP A 39 10.28 5.96 13.75
N VAL A 40 10.38 4.77 13.16
CA VAL A 40 9.66 4.40 11.95
C VAL A 40 8.16 4.39 12.21
N ALA A 41 7.68 3.63 13.20
CA ALA A 41 6.26 3.50 13.50
C ALA A 41 5.61 4.87 13.82
N LEU A 42 6.27 5.67 14.66
CA LEU A 42 5.77 7.02 15.02
C LEU A 42 5.74 7.96 13.82
N THR A 43 6.76 7.92 12.97
CA THR A 43 6.81 8.78 11.78
C THR A 43 5.77 8.35 10.74
N ALA A 44 5.60 7.05 10.52
CA ALA A 44 4.59 6.50 9.63
C ALA A 44 3.17 6.84 10.11
N GLN A 45 2.92 6.76 11.42
CA GLN A 45 1.65 7.17 12.00
C GLN A 45 1.38 8.68 11.83
N ALA A 46 2.40 9.52 12.02
CA ALA A 46 2.25 10.97 11.95
C ALA A 46 2.14 11.52 10.52
N LEU A 47 2.86 10.92 9.56
CA LEU A 47 2.99 11.45 8.19
C LEU A 47 2.33 10.55 7.12
N GLY A 48 1.72 9.43 7.52
CA GLY A 48 1.08 8.50 6.59
C GLY A 48 -0.04 9.12 5.76
N ASP A 49 -0.79 10.08 6.31
CA ASP A 49 -1.81 10.84 5.56
C ASP A 49 -1.21 11.69 4.44
N GLN A 50 -0.07 12.32 4.69
CA GLN A 50 0.67 13.10 3.69
C GLN A 50 1.18 12.20 2.57
N VAL A 51 1.75 11.04 2.91
CA VAL A 51 2.19 10.05 1.92
C VAL A 51 1.01 9.57 1.06
N ARG A 52 -0.16 9.31 1.66
CA ARG A 52 -1.38 8.84 0.96
C ARG A 52 -1.96 9.84 -0.05
N GLN A 53 -1.47 11.08 -0.09
CA GLN A 53 -1.84 12.06 -1.12
C GLN A 53 -1.18 11.80 -2.48
N TYR A 54 -0.07 11.07 -2.51
CA TYR A 54 0.65 10.76 -3.75
C TYR A 54 1.06 9.29 -3.88
N HIS A 55 0.99 8.51 -2.80
CA HIS A 55 1.32 7.08 -2.80
C HIS A 55 0.38 6.30 -1.88
N ARG A 56 -0.38 5.35 -2.43
CA ARG A 56 -1.26 4.45 -1.67
C ARG A 56 -0.85 2.99 -1.90
N LEU A 57 -0.48 2.33 -0.80
CA LEU A 57 -0.17 0.91 -0.78
C LEU A 57 -1.44 0.11 -0.48
N PHE A 58 -1.75 -0.91 -1.28
CA PHE A 58 -2.88 -1.80 -1.10
C PHE A 58 -2.37 -3.24 -0.91
N MET A 59 -2.53 -3.79 0.29
CA MET A 59 -2.07 -5.14 0.61
C MET A 59 -3.15 -6.16 0.22
N LEU A 60 -2.87 -7.08 -0.69
CA LEU A 60 -3.81 -8.14 -1.10
C LEU A 60 -3.61 -9.41 -0.25
N PRO A 61 -4.45 -9.69 0.77
CA PRO A 61 -4.28 -10.87 1.59
C PRO A 61 -4.62 -12.14 0.81
N ALA A 62 -3.88 -13.21 1.08
CA ALA A 62 -4.07 -14.52 0.45
C ALA A 62 -3.99 -14.49 -1.08
N VAL A 63 -3.25 -13.55 -1.67
CA VAL A 63 -2.86 -13.55 -3.08
C VAL A 63 -1.37 -13.85 -3.16
N ALA A 64 -0.98 -14.76 -4.05
CA ALA A 64 0.44 -15.11 -4.24
C ALA A 64 1.11 -14.13 -5.23
N HIS A 65 2.26 -14.50 -5.79
CA HIS A 65 2.95 -13.65 -6.76
C HIS A 65 2.07 -13.38 -7.98
N CYS A 66 1.71 -12.11 -8.18
CA CYS A 66 0.80 -11.58 -9.20
C CYS A 66 -0.66 -12.07 -9.13
N GLY A 67 -0.93 -13.31 -8.71
CA GLY A 67 -2.28 -13.85 -8.60
C GLY A 67 -2.35 -15.20 -7.89
N GLY A 68 -3.48 -15.90 -8.06
CA GLY A 68 -3.68 -17.24 -7.50
C GLY A 68 -3.94 -17.25 -5.99
N SER A 69 -3.62 -18.37 -5.32
CA SER A 69 -3.96 -18.64 -3.92
C SER A 69 -5.49 -18.61 -3.67
N THR A 70 -5.95 -18.37 -2.45
CA THR A 70 -7.38 -18.41 -2.04
C THR A 70 -8.06 -17.05 -2.05
N GLY A 71 -7.29 -15.96 -2.10
CA GLY A 71 -7.78 -14.59 -2.10
C GLY A 71 -8.35 -14.13 -3.44
N PRO A 72 -9.00 -12.95 -3.46
CA PRO A 72 -9.41 -12.28 -4.67
C PRO A 72 -8.22 -11.55 -5.31
N SER A 73 -7.75 -12.05 -6.46
CA SER A 73 -6.56 -11.52 -7.16
C SER A 73 -6.88 -10.75 -8.44
N SER A 74 -8.15 -10.73 -8.89
CA SER A 74 -8.55 -9.99 -10.07
C SER A 74 -8.76 -8.52 -9.73
N ILE A 75 -7.68 -7.74 -9.81
CA ILE A 75 -7.65 -6.28 -9.62
C ILE A 75 -7.13 -5.53 -10.85
N GLY A 76 -6.69 -6.24 -11.89
CA GLY A 76 -6.09 -5.65 -13.09
C GLY A 76 -4.66 -5.13 -12.89
N GLY A 77 -4.08 -4.57 -13.95
CA GLY A 77 -2.69 -4.07 -13.94
C GLY A 77 -1.65 -5.20 -13.88
N GLY A 78 -2.05 -6.40 -14.30
CA GLY A 78 -1.28 -7.63 -14.20
C GLY A 78 -2.14 -8.85 -14.53
N MET A 79 -1.88 -9.99 -13.88
CA MET A 79 -2.64 -11.23 -14.08
C MET A 79 -3.08 -11.81 -12.73
N PRO A 80 -4.39 -12.09 -12.50
CA PRO A 80 -5.47 -12.12 -13.50
C PRO A 80 -6.20 -10.79 -13.71
N GLU A 81 -6.55 -10.52 -14.97
CA GLU A 81 -7.43 -9.41 -15.33
C GLU A 81 -8.91 -9.75 -15.01
N PRO A 82 -9.68 -8.84 -14.38
CA PRO A 82 -11.12 -9.02 -14.25
C PRO A 82 -11.81 -8.97 -15.63
N PRO A 83 -13.01 -9.58 -15.76
CA PRO A 83 -13.86 -9.43 -16.94
C PRO A 83 -14.13 -7.95 -17.24
N ALA A 84 -14.35 -7.60 -18.51
CA ALA A 84 -14.55 -6.21 -18.93
C ALA A 84 -15.64 -5.46 -18.14
N ALA A 85 -16.70 -6.16 -17.71
CA ALA A 85 -17.77 -5.60 -16.89
C ALA A 85 -17.33 -5.12 -15.49
N PHE A 86 -16.18 -5.56 -15.01
CA PHE A 86 -15.59 -5.20 -13.71
C PHE A 86 -14.31 -4.36 -13.87
N ARG A 87 -14.13 -3.68 -15.03
CA ARG A 87 -12.97 -2.80 -15.27
C ARG A 87 -13.22 -1.32 -14.98
N ASP A 88 -14.11 -1.05 -14.04
CA ASP A 88 -14.33 0.29 -13.47
C ASP A 88 -13.24 0.67 -12.46
N ALA A 89 -13.23 1.93 -12.04
CA ALA A 89 -12.22 2.46 -11.12
C ALA A 89 -12.31 1.89 -9.69
N ASP A 90 -13.39 1.19 -9.33
CA ASP A 90 -13.52 0.57 -8.01
C ASP A 90 -12.93 -0.84 -8.01
N HIS A 91 -12.95 -1.56 -9.14
CA HIS A 91 -12.53 -2.96 -9.24
C HIS A 91 -11.22 -3.18 -10.04
N HIS A 92 -10.73 -2.15 -10.73
CA HIS A 92 -9.56 -2.24 -11.61
C HIS A 92 -8.53 -1.14 -11.34
N VAL A 93 -7.33 -1.51 -10.88
CA VAL A 93 -6.31 -0.57 -10.39
C VAL A 93 -5.81 0.39 -11.44
N VAL A 94 -5.69 -0.03 -12.71
CA VAL A 94 -5.26 0.88 -13.78
C VAL A 94 -6.35 1.93 -14.04
N SER A 95 -7.62 1.53 -14.01
CA SER A 95 -8.75 2.47 -14.12
C SER A 95 -8.80 3.43 -12.93
N ALA A 96 -8.48 2.94 -11.73
CA ALA A 96 -8.39 3.76 -10.52
C ALA A 96 -7.26 4.79 -10.60
N VAL A 97 -6.08 4.39 -11.11
CA VAL A 97 -4.94 5.30 -11.31
C VAL A 97 -5.25 6.34 -12.38
N ILE A 98 -5.87 5.96 -13.51
CA ILE A 98 -6.33 6.90 -14.54
C ILE A 98 -7.26 7.94 -13.91
N LYS A 99 -8.27 7.50 -13.15
CA LYS A 99 -9.22 8.39 -12.47
C LYS A 99 -8.51 9.31 -11.46
N TRP A 100 -7.51 8.82 -10.74
CA TRP A 100 -6.73 9.63 -9.81
C TRP A 100 -5.93 10.71 -10.54
N VAL A 101 -5.18 10.35 -11.58
CA VAL A 101 -4.33 11.29 -12.32
C VAL A 101 -5.15 12.31 -13.11
N GLU A 102 -6.19 11.87 -13.81
CA GLU A 102 -6.93 12.73 -14.73
C GLU A 102 -8.03 13.55 -14.04
N GLN A 103 -8.56 13.06 -12.92
CA GLN A 103 -9.72 13.69 -12.25
C GLN A 103 -9.43 14.10 -10.81
N GLY A 104 -8.24 13.79 -10.27
CA GLY A 104 -7.88 14.08 -8.89
C GLY A 104 -8.61 13.21 -7.86
N ILE A 105 -9.27 12.12 -8.28
CA ILE A 105 -10.06 11.26 -7.39
C ILE A 105 -9.25 10.01 -7.04
N ALA A 106 -8.56 10.05 -5.90
CA ALA A 106 -7.74 8.95 -5.41
C ALA A 106 -8.60 7.79 -4.86
N PRO A 107 -8.24 6.51 -5.10
CA PRO A 107 -9.04 5.37 -4.67
C PRO A 107 -9.01 5.19 -3.15
N GLU A 108 -10.16 5.30 -2.48
CA GLU A 108 -10.28 5.06 -1.03
C GLU A 108 -10.26 3.56 -0.68
N ARG A 109 -10.52 2.71 -1.67
CA ARG A 109 -10.42 1.25 -1.62
C ARG A 109 -10.35 0.72 -3.05
N ILE A 110 -9.89 -0.51 -3.20
CA ILE A 110 -10.02 -1.29 -4.43
C ILE A 110 -10.79 -2.56 -4.10
N ILE A 111 -11.87 -2.86 -4.81
CA ILE A 111 -12.64 -4.08 -4.62
C ILE A 111 -11.97 -5.18 -5.45
N ALA A 112 -11.16 -5.99 -4.77
CA ALA A 112 -10.55 -7.15 -5.38
C ALA A 112 -11.59 -8.25 -5.59
N THR A 113 -11.53 -8.92 -6.73
CA THR A 113 -12.49 -9.96 -7.11
C THR A 113 -11.83 -11.30 -7.41
N ARG A 114 -12.61 -12.37 -7.34
CA ARG A 114 -12.24 -13.72 -7.77
C ARG A 114 -13.37 -14.29 -8.60
N PHE A 115 -13.02 -14.95 -9.71
CA PHE A 115 -13.98 -15.60 -10.58
C PHE A 115 -13.74 -17.11 -10.63
N SER A 116 -14.81 -17.88 -10.77
CA SER A 116 -14.78 -19.31 -11.08
C SER A 116 -15.86 -19.62 -12.10
N GLY A 117 -15.51 -20.30 -13.20
CA GLY A 117 -16.47 -20.55 -14.28
C GLY A 117 -17.11 -19.28 -14.87
N GLY A 118 -16.41 -18.15 -14.82
CA GLY A 118 -16.92 -16.85 -15.28
C GLY A 118 -17.83 -16.11 -14.29
N ALA A 119 -18.24 -16.75 -13.19
CA ALA A 119 -19.04 -16.12 -12.14
C ALA A 119 -18.16 -15.53 -11.04
N LEU A 120 -18.56 -14.37 -10.50
CA LEU A 120 -17.93 -13.77 -9.32
C LEU A 120 -18.20 -14.67 -8.10
N THR A 121 -17.14 -15.15 -7.44
CA THR A 121 -17.26 -16.07 -6.29
C THR A 121 -16.77 -15.47 -4.99
N LEU A 122 -15.90 -14.46 -5.05
CA LEU A 122 -15.38 -13.77 -3.88
C LEU A 122 -15.05 -12.33 -4.24
N SER A 123 -15.42 -11.40 -3.37
CA SER A 123 -15.03 -10.00 -3.45
C SER A 123 -14.61 -9.49 -2.08
N ARG A 124 -13.58 -8.65 -2.03
CA ARG A 124 -13.09 -8.05 -0.80
C ARG A 124 -12.62 -6.62 -1.05
N PRO A 125 -13.02 -5.63 -0.23
CA PRO A 125 -12.37 -4.34 -0.29
C PRO A 125 -10.92 -4.52 0.17
N VAL A 126 -9.99 -3.98 -0.60
CA VAL A 126 -8.59 -3.82 -0.24
C VAL A 126 -8.44 -2.37 0.18
N CYS A 127 -7.97 -2.19 1.41
CA CYS A 127 -7.90 -0.90 2.06
C CYS A 127 -6.51 -0.29 1.87
N PRO A 128 -6.39 1.05 1.81
CA PRO A 128 -5.11 1.71 1.78
C PRO A 128 -4.39 1.46 3.11
N TYR A 129 -3.16 0.98 3.02
CA TYR A 129 -2.34 0.65 4.18
C TYR A 129 -2.17 1.88 5.11
N PRO A 130 -2.23 1.69 6.44
CA PRO A 130 -2.32 0.41 7.15
C PRO A 130 -3.74 -0.06 7.48
N ALA A 131 -4.79 0.56 6.93
CA ALA A 131 -6.14 0.07 7.14
C ALA A 131 -6.32 -1.35 6.58
N GLN A 132 -7.18 -2.13 7.22
CA GLN A 132 -7.51 -3.50 6.83
C GLN A 132 -9.01 -3.70 6.76
N ALA A 133 -9.46 -4.61 5.89
CA ALA A 133 -10.86 -4.96 5.77
C ALA A 133 -11.29 -5.85 6.93
N VAL A 134 -12.28 -5.39 7.70
CA VAL A 134 -12.87 -6.13 8.83
C VAL A 134 -14.30 -6.50 8.47
N TYR A 135 -14.67 -7.75 8.69
CA TYR A 135 -16.03 -8.23 8.45
C TYR A 135 -17.00 -7.56 9.42
N ASN A 136 -18.15 -7.10 8.91
CA ASN A 136 -19.15 -6.37 9.68
C ASN A 136 -19.94 -7.26 10.66
N GLY A 137 -19.71 -8.57 10.66
CA GLY A 137 -20.38 -9.54 11.53
C GLY A 137 -21.70 -10.08 10.99
N SER A 138 -22.17 -9.60 9.85
CA SER A 138 -23.40 -10.07 9.19
C SER A 138 -23.32 -9.98 7.66
N GLY A 139 -24.15 -10.77 6.98
CA GLY A 139 -24.16 -10.91 5.52
C GLY A 139 -23.33 -12.09 4.99
N ASP A 140 -23.23 -12.21 3.68
CA ASP A 140 -22.35 -13.20 3.05
C ASP A 140 -20.89 -12.76 3.17
N VAL A 141 -20.05 -13.62 3.77
CA VAL A 141 -18.62 -13.39 3.90
C VAL A 141 -17.91 -13.33 2.55
N ASN A 142 -18.52 -13.70 1.43
CA ASN A 142 -17.91 -13.61 0.10
C ASN A 142 -18.17 -12.27 -0.60
N VAL A 143 -18.92 -11.36 0.03
CA VAL A 143 -19.36 -10.10 -0.58
C VAL A 143 -18.66 -8.91 0.06
N ALA A 144 -18.05 -8.06 -0.77
CA ALA A 144 -17.24 -6.92 -0.34
C ALA A 144 -18.00 -5.90 0.52
N SER A 145 -19.29 -5.67 0.27
CA SER A 145 -20.11 -4.71 1.02
C SER A 145 -20.30 -5.08 2.49
N ASN A 146 -20.01 -6.32 2.87
CA ASN A 146 -20.12 -6.80 4.26
C ASN A 146 -18.81 -6.61 5.05
N PHE A 147 -17.89 -5.79 4.54
CA PHE A 147 -16.62 -5.46 5.16
C PHE A 147 -16.43 -3.95 5.19
N THR A 148 -15.72 -3.48 6.21
CA THR A 148 -15.36 -2.07 6.37
C THR A 148 -13.85 -1.93 6.55
N CYS A 149 -13.26 -0.90 5.94
CA CYS A 149 -11.86 -0.56 6.19
C CYS A 149 -11.70 0.04 7.58
N VAL A 150 -10.90 -0.60 8.42
CA VAL A 150 -10.58 -0.16 9.79
C VAL A 150 -9.11 0.18 9.86
N GLN A 151 -8.81 1.41 10.30
CA GLN A 151 -7.46 1.88 10.51
C GLN A 151 -6.74 1.02 11.52
N GLN A 152 -5.56 0.51 11.15
CA GLN A 152 -4.68 -0.17 12.09
C GLN A 152 -3.65 0.81 12.65
N VAL A 153 -3.24 0.57 13.89
CA VAL A 153 -2.15 1.33 14.53
C VAL A 153 -0.83 0.68 14.14
N GLU A 154 0.07 1.48 13.58
CA GLU A 154 1.45 1.07 13.32
C GLU A 154 2.14 0.71 14.64
N SER A 155 2.67 -0.51 14.75
CA SER A 155 3.38 -0.95 15.94
C SER A 155 4.87 -1.07 15.65
N ALA A 156 5.70 -0.56 16.56
CA ALA A 156 7.14 -0.80 16.51
C ALA A 156 7.50 -2.29 16.59
N SER A 157 6.63 -3.12 17.17
CA SER A 157 6.85 -4.57 17.29
C SER A 157 6.69 -5.33 15.97
N SER A 158 6.04 -4.74 14.95
CA SER A 158 5.91 -5.34 13.62
C SER A 158 7.06 -4.99 12.68
N ILE A 159 8.00 -4.13 13.11
CA ILE A 159 9.13 -3.67 12.30
C ILE A 159 10.39 -4.41 12.76
N THR A 160 10.94 -5.22 11.86
CA THR A 160 12.10 -6.07 12.12
C THR A 160 13.42 -5.34 11.88
N PRO A 161 14.55 -5.85 12.39
CA PRO A 161 15.86 -5.34 12.02
C PRO A 161 16.15 -5.38 10.51
N GLY A 162 15.57 -6.34 9.78
CA GLY A 162 15.68 -6.43 8.32
C GLY A 162 14.96 -5.27 7.62
N ASP A 163 13.76 -4.96 8.07
CA ASP A 163 12.95 -3.84 7.57
C ASP A 163 13.70 -2.52 7.75
N ILE A 164 14.33 -2.31 8.91
CA ILE A 164 15.19 -1.14 9.16
C ILE A 164 16.33 -1.03 8.13
N VAL A 165 16.96 -2.14 7.74
CA VAL A 165 18.01 -2.12 6.70
C VAL A 165 17.44 -1.72 5.35
N LEU A 166 16.27 -2.24 4.98
CA LEU A 166 15.60 -1.92 3.71
C LEU A 166 15.16 -0.45 3.67
N ILE A 167 14.58 0.06 4.74
CA ILE A 167 14.19 1.47 4.88
C ILE A 167 15.42 2.38 4.76
N LYS A 168 16.53 2.07 5.44
CA LYS A 168 17.78 2.84 5.33
C LYS A 168 18.33 2.86 3.91
N ASN A 169 18.27 1.71 3.22
CA ASN A 169 18.66 1.62 1.81
C ASN A 169 17.79 2.53 0.92
N SER A 170 16.46 2.55 1.12
CA SER A 170 15.57 3.45 0.37
C SER A 170 15.90 4.92 0.59
N LEU A 171 16.12 5.32 1.84
CA LEU A 171 16.39 6.72 2.19
C LEU A 171 17.74 7.21 1.63
N THR A 172 18.76 6.36 1.65
CA THR A 172 20.10 6.70 1.15
C THR A 172 20.19 6.72 -0.38
N GLN A 173 19.36 5.92 -1.07
CA GLN A 173 19.36 5.87 -2.54
C GLN A 173 18.51 6.97 -3.20
N ARG A 174 17.64 7.66 -2.47
CA ARG A 174 16.86 8.80 -2.99
C ARG A 174 17.69 9.99 -3.44
N ALA A 175 18.93 10.12 -2.98
CA ALA A 175 19.88 11.09 -3.52
C ALA A 175 20.32 10.79 -4.96
N LEU A 176 20.13 9.55 -5.44
CA LEU A 176 20.57 9.07 -6.76
C LEU A 176 19.46 9.07 -7.82
N GLU A 177 18.18 9.06 -7.42
CA GLU A 177 17.04 8.88 -8.34
C GLU A 177 16.17 10.13 -8.57
N LEU A 178 16.59 11.31 -8.10
CA LEU A 178 15.98 12.58 -8.47
C LEU A 178 16.91 13.40 -9.39
N PRO A 179 17.19 12.96 -10.64
CA PRO A 179 17.92 13.79 -11.61
C PRO A 179 17.10 14.99 -12.12
N HIS A 180 15.82 15.14 -11.74
CA HIS A 180 14.92 16.18 -12.27
C HIS A 180 14.01 16.86 -11.23
N ARG A 181 14.54 17.15 -10.04
CA ARG A 181 14.05 18.29 -9.25
C ARG A 181 15.19 19.28 -9.01
#